data_AF-A0A943LZ82-F1
#
_entry.id   AF-A0A943LZ82-F1
#
_cell.length_a   1.000
_cell.length_b   1.000
_cell.length_c   1.000
_cell.angle_alpha   90.00
_cell.angle_beta   90.00
_cell.angle_gamma   90.00
#
_symmetry.space_group_name_H-M   'P 1'
#
loop_
_entity.id
_entity.type
_entity.pdbx_description
1 polymer ?
#
loop_
_entity_poly.entity_id
_entity_poly.type
_entity_poly.pdbx_seq_one_letter_code
_entity_poly.pdbx_strand_id
1 'polypeptide(L)'
;MKVDDDLVRQVIRPRLRESHKGSYGRVLLVGGLYPYGGAIIMAAIACVNSGAGLVTVATDRDNITALHAHLPEAMAFDLRETERFLDNLRAADVVLIGSGLGEEETAGRALDLVLANIRSNQNLVVDGSALNLLAQKKKSSLPECHLILTPHQKEWERLSGLAISEQS
;
A
#
# COMPACT_ATOMS: atom_id res chain seq x y z
N MET A 1 14.90 8.81 18.34
CA MET A 1 13.49 9.07 18.71
C MET A 1 12.94 7.81 19.36
N LYS A 2 12.36 7.90 20.55
CA LYS A 2 11.70 6.77 21.19
C LYS A 2 10.27 6.69 20.68
N VAL A 3 9.78 5.49 20.37
CA VAL A 3 8.38 5.26 20.01
C VAL A 3 7.67 4.82 21.29
N ASP A 4 6.85 5.70 21.85
CA ASP A 4 6.10 5.49 23.10
C ASP A 4 4.72 6.18 23.04
N ASP A 5 3.94 6.04 24.11
CA ASP A 5 2.57 6.54 24.20
C ASP A 5 2.47 8.07 24.00
N ASP A 6 3.52 8.82 24.37
CA ASP A 6 3.53 10.27 24.20
C ASP A 6 3.62 10.64 22.72
N LEU A 7 4.43 9.92 21.94
CA LEU A 7 4.44 10.07 20.48
C LEU A 7 3.07 9.73 19.88
N VAL A 8 2.43 8.64 20.33
CA VAL A 8 1.11 8.24 19.84
C VAL A 8 0.06 9.34 20.09
N ARG A 9 0.05 9.94 21.28
CA ARG A 9 -0.87 11.05 21.64
C ARG A 9 -0.62 12.32 20.83
N GLN A 10 0.61 12.56 20.37
CA GLN A 10 0.93 13.71 19.51
C GLN A 10 0.42 13.55 18.08
N VAL A 11 0.44 12.30 17.58
CA VAL A 11 0.02 11.93 16.22
C VAL A 11 -1.50 11.79 16.13
N ILE A 12 -2.12 11.04 17.06
CA ILE A 12 -3.57 10.79 17.05
C ILE A 12 -4.30 11.98 17.66
N ARG A 13 -4.78 12.88 16.80
CA ARG A 13 -5.50 14.10 17.21
C ARG A 13 -7.02 13.92 17.12
N PRO A 14 -7.82 14.60 17.98
CA PRO A 14 -9.27 14.61 17.85
C PRO A 14 -9.73 15.08 16.47
N ARG A 15 -10.80 14.47 15.95
CA ARG A 15 -11.41 14.85 14.67
C ARG A 15 -12.07 16.24 14.77
N LEU A 16 -11.92 17.03 13.72
CA LEU A 16 -12.65 18.30 13.57
C LEU A 16 -14.16 18.03 13.43
N ARG A 17 -14.97 18.87 14.09
CA ARG A 17 -16.45 18.77 14.05
C ARG A 17 -16.99 18.96 12.63
N GLU A 18 -16.41 19.89 11.87
CA GLU A 18 -16.76 20.14 10.48
C GLU A 18 -15.81 19.36 9.56
N SER A 19 -16.10 18.09 9.36
CA SER A 19 -15.31 17.19 8.51
C SER A 19 -16.22 16.29 7.68
N HIS A 20 -15.67 15.73 6.61
CA HIS A 20 -16.36 14.75 5.77
C HIS A 20 -15.38 13.62 5.41
N LYS A 21 -15.87 12.56 4.76
CA LYS A 21 -15.04 11.40 4.38
C LYS A 21 -13.78 11.75 3.57
N GLY A 22 -13.80 12.85 2.80
CA GLY A 22 -12.63 13.35 2.07
C GLY A 22 -11.56 13.99 2.96
N SER A 23 -11.92 14.45 4.16
CA SER A 23 -11.01 15.10 5.12
C SER A 23 -10.01 14.12 5.74
N TYR A 24 -10.26 12.81 5.66
CA TYR A 24 -9.46 11.75 6.29
C TYR A 24 -8.72 10.88 5.28
N GLY A 25 -8.50 11.42 4.08
CA GLY A 25 -7.70 10.80 3.03
C GLY A 25 -8.40 9.67 2.28
N ARG A 26 -7.90 9.43 1.08
CA ARG A 26 -8.25 8.32 0.20
C ARG A 26 -7.06 7.37 0.11
N VAL A 27 -7.28 6.10 0.44
CA VAL A 27 -6.24 5.07 0.44
C VAL A 27 -6.53 4.07 -0.67
N LEU A 28 -5.53 3.81 -1.53
CA LEU A 28 -5.53 2.71 -2.47
C LEU A 28 -4.62 1.60 -1.95
N LEU A 29 -5.16 0.40 -1.77
CA LEU A 29 -4.42 -0.81 -1.39
C LEU A 29 -4.28 -1.71 -2.61
N VAL A 30 -3.06 -2.15 -2.91
CA VAL A 30 -2.72 -2.93 -4.11
C VAL A 30 -2.05 -4.24 -3.70
N GLY A 31 -2.72 -5.36 -3.96
CA GLY A 31 -2.18 -6.67 -3.60
C GLY A 31 -3.23 -7.78 -3.57
N GLY A 32 -2.93 -8.86 -2.85
CA GLY A 32 -3.76 -10.06 -2.81
C GLY A 32 -3.95 -10.67 -4.20
N LEU A 33 -2.87 -10.92 -4.92
CA LEU A 33 -2.92 -11.85 -6.04
C LEU A 33 -2.98 -13.28 -5.52
N TYR A 34 -3.56 -14.20 -6.28
CA TYR A 34 -3.61 -15.61 -5.89
C TYR A 34 -2.19 -16.15 -5.59
N PRO A 35 -2.00 -16.95 -4.52
CA PRO A 35 -2.99 -17.42 -3.54
C PRO A 35 -3.13 -16.53 -2.28
N TYR A 36 -2.59 -15.31 -2.28
CA TYR A 36 -2.36 -14.50 -1.09
C TYR A 36 -3.47 -13.49 -0.76
N GLY A 37 -4.72 -13.77 -1.16
CA GLY A 37 -5.87 -12.85 -0.97
C GLY A 37 -6.11 -12.43 0.49
N GLY A 38 -5.83 -13.31 1.45
CA GLY A 38 -5.99 -12.99 2.87
C GLY A 38 -5.11 -11.83 3.35
N ALA A 39 -3.93 -11.62 2.75
CA ALA A 39 -3.01 -10.56 3.15
C ALA A 39 -3.59 -9.16 2.89
N ILE A 40 -4.15 -8.94 1.70
CA ILE A 40 -4.75 -7.64 1.36
C ILE A 40 -6.06 -7.40 2.12
N ILE A 41 -6.82 -8.46 2.43
CA ILE A 41 -8.04 -8.35 3.25
C ILE A 41 -7.67 -7.86 4.67
N MET A 42 -6.63 -8.43 5.30
CA MET A 42 -6.17 -7.94 6.61
C MET A 42 -5.67 -6.49 6.56
N ALA A 43 -4.94 -6.12 5.52
CA ALA A 43 -4.48 -4.74 5.32
C ALA A 43 -5.68 -3.77 5.15
N ALA A 44 -6.71 -4.16 4.40
CA ALA A 44 -7.92 -3.37 4.22
C ALA A 44 -8.68 -3.19 5.54
N ILE A 45 -8.84 -4.25 6.32
CA ILE A 45 -9.49 -4.19 7.64
C ILE A 45 -8.73 -3.22 8.55
N ALA A 46 -7.39 -3.32 8.61
CA ALA A 46 -6.57 -2.42 9.41
C ALA A 46 -6.70 -0.96 8.94
N CYS A 47 -6.74 -0.72 7.63
CA CYS A 47 -6.86 0.61 7.04
C CYS A 47 -8.21 1.28 7.35
N VAL A 48 -9.32 0.54 7.24
CA VAL A 48 -10.64 1.06 7.60
C VAL A 48 -10.72 1.36 9.11
N ASN A 49 -10.26 0.42 9.94
CA ASN A 49 -10.32 0.58 11.40
C ASN A 49 -9.36 1.65 11.95
N SER A 50 -8.28 1.98 11.24
CA SER A 50 -7.43 3.11 11.61
C SER A 50 -8.06 4.48 11.30
N GLY A 51 -9.19 4.49 10.59
CA GLY A 51 -10.00 5.67 10.35
C GLY A 51 -9.73 6.38 9.03
N ALA A 52 -9.16 5.69 8.03
CA ALA A 52 -9.08 6.21 6.67
C ALA A 52 -10.47 6.62 6.15
N GLY A 53 -10.54 7.74 5.44
CA GLY A 53 -11.80 8.32 4.99
C GLY A 53 -12.47 7.52 3.88
N LEU A 54 -11.69 7.06 2.91
CA LEU A 54 -12.11 6.17 1.81
C LEU A 54 -11.02 5.13 1.57
N VAL A 55 -11.42 3.87 1.45
CA VAL A 55 -10.50 2.75 1.15
C VAL A 55 -10.95 2.06 -0.13
N THR A 56 -10.03 1.96 -1.09
CA THR A 56 -10.22 1.18 -2.31
C THR A 56 -9.14 0.09 -2.38
N VAL A 57 -9.54 -1.12 -2.76
CA VAL A 57 -8.65 -2.28 -2.89
C VAL A 57 -8.59 -2.72 -4.36
N ALA A 58 -7.40 -2.68 -4.94
CA ALA A 58 -7.09 -3.32 -6.20
C ALA A 58 -6.50 -4.71 -5.93
N THR A 59 -7.28 -5.76 -6.21
CA THR A 59 -6.91 -7.14 -5.87
C THR A 59 -7.30 -8.14 -6.96
N ASP A 60 -7.00 -9.42 -6.79
CA ASP A 60 -7.55 -10.45 -7.68
C ASP A 60 -9.09 -10.48 -7.60
N ARG A 61 -9.74 -10.62 -8.75
CA ARG A 61 -11.21 -10.63 -8.86
C ARG A 61 -11.86 -11.64 -7.93
N ASP A 62 -11.22 -12.79 -7.76
CA ASP A 62 -11.74 -13.87 -6.92
C ASP A 62 -11.76 -13.53 -5.43
N ASN A 63 -10.97 -12.55 -4.99
CA ASN A 63 -10.92 -12.10 -3.60
C ASN A 63 -12.02 -11.09 -3.25
N ILE A 64 -12.67 -10.46 -4.24
CA ILE A 64 -13.60 -9.35 -4.00
C ILE A 64 -14.80 -9.80 -3.14
N THR A 65 -15.36 -10.98 -3.42
CA THR A 65 -16.47 -11.52 -2.62
C THR A 65 -16.03 -11.80 -1.17
N ALA A 66 -14.86 -12.39 -0.97
CA ALA A 66 -14.33 -12.65 0.37
C ALA A 66 -14.03 -11.35 1.12
N LEU A 67 -13.44 -10.35 0.45
CA LEU A 67 -13.18 -9.03 1.01
C LEU A 67 -14.47 -8.37 1.49
N HIS A 68 -15.51 -8.29 0.65
CA HIS A 68 -16.77 -7.65 1.04
C HIS A 68 -17.56 -8.45 2.09
N ALA A 69 -17.34 -9.76 2.21
CA ALA A 69 -17.91 -10.54 3.30
C ALA A 69 -17.33 -10.15 4.68
N HIS A 70 -16.08 -9.66 4.72
CA HIS A 70 -15.43 -9.18 5.93
C HIS A 70 -15.52 -7.66 6.12
N LEU A 71 -15.51 -6.90 5.03
CA LEU A 71 -15.31 -5.44 5.05
C LEU A 71 -16.05 -4.77 3.87
N PRO A 72 -17.39 -4.65 3.95
CA PRO A 72 -18.19 -4.03 2.89
C PRO A 72 -17.95 -2.51 2.73
N GLU A 73 -17.30 -1.85 3.70
CA GLU A 73 -16.92 -0.44 3.63
C GLU A 73 -15.84 -0.15 2.58
N ALA A 74 -15.00 -1.13 2.27
CA ALA A 74 -13.96 -0.99 1.26
C ALA A 74 -14.54 -1.18 -0.14
N MET A 75 -14.23 -0.27 -1.05
CA MET A 75 -14.48 -0.48 -2.47
C MET A 75 -13.43 -1.45 -3.02
N ALA A 76 -13.78 -2.28 -3.99
CA ALA A 76 -12.83 -3.20 -4.58
C ALA A 76 -13.02 -3.37 -6.09
N PHE A 77 -11.92 -3.63 -6.78
CA PHE A 77 -11.92 -3.93 -8.21
C PHE A 77 -10.75 -4.86 -8.57
N ASP A 78 -10.86 -5.46 -9.75
CA ASP A 78 -9.83 -6.35 -10.28
C ASP A 78 -8.59 -5.53 -10.68
N LEU A 79 -7.44 -5.88 -10.11
CA LEU A 79 -6.15 -5.23 -10.36
C LEU A 79 -5.81 -5.14 -11.86
N ARG A 80 -6.36 -6.03 -12.68
CA ARG A 80 -6.11 -6.10 -14.13
C ARG A 80 -6.87 -5.02 -14.91
N GLU A 81 -7.86 -4.35 -14.31
CA GLU A 81 -8.59 -3.23 -14.91
C GLU A 81 -7.72 -1.95 -14.95
N THR A 82 -6.80 -1.86 -15.92
CA THR A 82 -5.75 -0.83 -15.97
C THR A 82 -6.28 0.61 -15.88
N GLU A 83 -7.34 0.96 -16.63
CA GLU A 83 -7.91 2.33 -16.58
C GLU A 83 -8.47 2.66 -15.19
N ARG A 84 -9.24 1.73 -14.60
CA ARG A 84 -9.79 1.88 -13.25
C ARG A 84 -8.68 1.95 -12.20
N PHE A 85 -7.61 1.19 -12.38
CA PHE A 85 -6.41 1.26 -11.54
C PHE A 85 -5.80 2.65 -11.56
N LEU A 86 -5.54 3.19 -12.75
CA LEU A 86 -4.95 4.51 -12.92
C LEU A 86 -5.85 5.63 -12.38
N ASP A 87 -7.17 5.53 -12.54
CA ASP A 87 -8.12 6.47 -11.95
C ASP A 87 -8.05 6.50 -10.42
N ASN A 88 -8.06 5.32 -9.79
CA ASN A 88 -7.96 5.23 -8.33
C ASN A 88 -6.59 5.63 -7.81
N LEU A 89 -5.52 5.31 -8.54
CA LEU A 89 -4.16 5.75 -8.23
C LEU A 89 -4.05 7.27 -8.23
N ARG A 90 -4.62 7.95 -9.25
CA ARG A 90 -4.65 9.42 -9.32
C ARG A 90 -5.50 10.04 -8.21
N ALA A 91 -6.57 9.38 -7.79
CA ALA A 91 -7.48 9.89 -6.77
C ALA A 91 -6.96 9.71 -5.33
N ALA A 92 -6.03 8.78 -5.10
CA ALA A 92 -5.53 8.45 -3.78
C ALA A 92 -4.63 9.54 -3.17
N ASP A 93 -4.63 9.66 -1.86
CA ASP A 93 -3.66 10.44 -1.08
C ASP A 93 -2.52 9.53 -0.56
N VAL A 94 -2.85 8.25 -0.32
CA VAL A 94 -1.92 7.20 0.11
C VAL A 94 -2.12 5.96 -0.75
N VAL A 95 -1.01 5.37 -1.19
CA VAL A 95 -0.99 4.10 -1.93
C VAL A 95 -0.16 3.12 -1.15
N LEU A 96 -0.72 1.95 -0.82
CA LEU A 96 0.04 0.80 -0.33
C LEU A 96 0.08 -0.25 -1.43
N ILE A 97 1.28 -0.75 -1.74
CA ILE A 97 1.48 -1.84 -2.69
C ILE A 97 2.34 -2.94 -2.07
N GLY A 98 1.89 -4.19 -2.21
CA GLY A 98 2.73 -5.36 -1.94
C GLY A 98 2.15 -6.42 -1.01
N SER A 99 1.15 -6.10 -0.20
CA SER A 99 0.51 -7.07 0.69
C SER A 99 -0.14 -8.21 -0.10
N GLY A 100 0.48 -9.38 -0.10
CA GLY A 100 0.07 -10.54 -0.91
C GLY A 100 0.15 -10.31 -2.42
N LEU A 101 1.04 -9.44 -2.90
CA LEU A 101 1.13 -9.13 -4.32
C LEU A 101 1.82 -10.26 -5.12
N GLY A 102 2.76 -10.99 -4.52
CA GLY A 102 3.63 -11.92 -5.25
C GLY A 102 4.67 -11.20 -6.11
N GLU A 103 5.32 -11.94 -7.01
CA GLU A 103 6.41 -11.45 -7.88
C GLU A 103 6.17 -11.77 -9.37
N GLU A 104 4.96 -12.21 -9.71
CA GLU A 104 4.57 -12.57 -11.08
C GLU A 104 4.43 -11.33 -11.99
N GLU A 105 4.25 -11.55 -13.29
CA GLU A 105 4.14 -10.47 -14.30
C GLU A 105 3.09 -9.41 -13.93
N THR A 106 1.94 -9.82 -13.41
CA THR A 106 0.87 -8.89 -12.99
C THR A 106 1.34 -8.00 -11.82
N ALA A 107 2.11 -8.54 -10.89
CA ALA A 107 2.68 -7.80 -9.77
C ALA A 107 3.71 -6.75 -10.25
N GLY A 108 4.60 -7.17 -11.15
CA GLY A 108 5.59 -6.28 -11.78
C GLY A 108 4.93 -5.14 -12.54
N ARG A 109 3.90 -5.45 -13.36
CA ARG A 109 3.12 -4.44 -14.09
C ARG A 109 2.41 -3.47 -13.16
N ALA A 110 1.80 -3.95 -12.07
CA ALA A 110 1.16 -3.09 -11.09
C ALA A 110 2.16 -2.12 -10.45
N LEU A 111 3.34 -2.62 -10.04
CA LEU A 111 4.41 -1.78 -9.51
C LEU A 111 4.88 -0.74 -10.53
N ASP A 112 5.11 -1.14 -11.78
CA ASP A 112 5.54 -0.21 -12.84
C ASP A 112 4.51 0.90 -13.10
N LEU A 113 3.22 0.56 -13.09
CA LEU A 113 2.15 1.56 -13.19
C LEU A 113 2.16 2.53 -12.00
N VAL A 114 2.38 2.03 -10.77
CA VAL A 114 2.50 2.89 -9.58
C VAL A 114 3.70 3.82 -9.71
N LEU A 115 4.90 3.29 -9.94
CA LEU A 115 6.13 4.09 -10.01
C LEU A 115 6.07 5.15 -11.12
N ALA A 116 5.44 4.85 -12.25
CA ALA A 116 5.32 5.77 -13.37
C ALA A 116 4.25 6.86 -13.20
N ASN A 117 3.25 6.66 -12.35
CA ASN A 117 2.07 7.56 -12.28
C ASN A 117 1.84 8.17 -10.90
N ILE A 118 2.60 7.77 -9.88
CA ILE A 118 2.47 8.38 -8.54
C ILE A 118 2.98 9.82 -8.55
N ARG A 119 2.24 10.70 -7.87
CA ARG A 119 2.53 12.13 -7.80
C ARG A 119 3.33 12.46 -6.55
N SER A 120 4.06 13.58 -6.60
CA SER A 120 4.95 14.01 -5.52
C SER A 120 4.24 14.35 -4.21
N ASN A 121 2.96 14.67 -4.26
CA ASN A 121 2.13 14.96 -3.09
C ASN A 121 1.45 13.71 -2.49
N GLN A 122 1.67 12.52 -3.06
CA GLN A 122 1.12 11.26 -2.54
C GLN A 122 2.14 10.56 -1.65
N ASN A 123 1.63 9.73 -0.74
CA ASN A 123 2.45 8.83 0.07
C ASN A 123 2.42 7.43 -0.54
N LEU A 124 3.59 6.85 -0.78
CA LEU A 124 3.75 5.50 -1.29
C LEU A 124 4.32 4.60 -0.20
N VAL A 125 3.56 3.59 0.22
CA VAL A 125 4.05 2.51 1.08
C VAL A 125 4.31 1.29 0.20
N VAL A 126 5.57 0.85 0.14
CA VAL A 126 5.96 -0.40 -0.52
C VAL A 126 6.22 -1.44 0.55
N ASP A 127 5.52 -2.56 0.47
CA ASP A 127 5.52 -3.61 1.48
C ASP A 127 5.78 -4.99 0.85
N GLY A 128 6.24 -5.95 1.68
CA GLY A 128 6.37 -7.36 1.32
C GLY A 128 7.03 -7.62 -0.03
N SER A 129 6.39 -8.46 -0.87
CA SER A 129 6.96 -8.88 -2.16
C SER A 129 7.18 -7.74 -3.15
N ALA A 130 6.49 -6.60 -3.01
CA ALA A 130 6.77 -5.43 -3.83
C ALA A 130 8.15 -4.84 -3.56
N LEU A 131 8.72 -5.04 -2.37
CA LEU A 131 10.11 -4.65 -2.05
C LEU A 131 11.12 -5.48 -2.83
N ASN A 132 10.86 -6.77 -3.03
CA ASN A 132 11.71 -7.64 -3.86
C ASN A 132 11.69 -7.20 -5.33
N LEU A 133 10.50 -6.85 -5.85
CA LEU A 133 10.37 -6.30 -7.19
C LEU A 133 11.07 -4.93 -7.32
N LEU A 134 10.94 -4.07 -6.30
CA LEU A 134 11.59 -2.77 -6.25
C LEU A 134 13.12 -2.89 -6.23
N ALA A 135 13.67 -3.89 -5.52
CA ALA A 135 15.11 -4.15 -5.48
C ALA A 135 15.72 -4.48 -6.85
N GLN A 136 14.90 -4.95 -7.80
CA GLN A 136 15.32 -5.23 -9.18
C GLN A 136 15.29 -3.98 -10.07
N LYS A 137 14.70 -2.88 -9.60
CA LYS A 137 14.60 -1.62 -10.34
C LYS A 137 15.84 -0.75 -10.10
N LYS A 138 16.15 0.13 -11.06
CA LYS A 138 17.24 1.11 -10.91
C LYS A 138 16.84 2.17 -9.90
N LYS A 139 17.76 2.63 -9.05
CA LYS A 139 17.48 3.73 -8.09
C LYS A 139 16.92 4.99 -8.77
N SER A 140 17.34 5.28 -10.00
CA SER A 140 16.84 6.40 -10.82
C SER A 140 15.38 6.26 -11.26
N SER A 141 14.75 5.11 -11.04
CA SER A 141 13.33 4.88 -11.33
C SER A 141 12.43 5.04 -10.10
N LEU A 142 13.01 5.37 -8.94
CA LEU A 142 12.23 5.68 -7.75
C LEU A 142 11.50 7.03 -7.96
N PRO A 143 10.20 7.11 -7.64
CA PRO A 143 9.43 8.33 -7.82
C PRO A 143 9.82 9.40 -6.81
N GLU A 144 9.73 10.66 -7.22
CA GLU A 144 9.88 11.81 -6.32
C GLU A 144 8.59 12.01 -5.51
N CYS A 145 8.30 11.11 -4.56
CA CYS A 145 7.15 11.19 -3.65
C CYS A 145 7.56 10.86 -2.21
N HIS A 146 6.62 10.90 -1.26
CA HIS A 146 6.88 10.45 0.10
C HIS A 146 6.88 8.91 0.15
N LEU A 147 8.06 8.32 -0.04
CA LEU A 147 8.27 6.87 -0.09
C LEU A 147 8.56 6.28 1.30
N ILE A 148 7.76 5.30 1.70
CA ILE A 148 7.89 4.51 2.92
C ILE A 148 8.11 3.06 2.52
N LEU A 149 9.17 2.43 3.04
CA LEU A 149 9.47 1.02 2.83
C LEU A 149 9.27 0.27 4.15
N THR A 150 8.64 -0.91 4.11
CA THR A 150 8.40 -1.74 5.30
C THR A 150 9.14 -3.09 5.26
N PRO A 151 10.46 -3.12 5.01
CA PRO A 151 11.19 -4.37 4.86
C PRO A 151 11.39 -5.09 6.19
N HIS A 152 11.29 -6.42 6.16
CA HIS A 152 11.99 -7.24 7.14
C HIS A 152 13.50 -7.36 6.78
N GLN A 153 14.32 -7.94 7.66
CA GLN A 153 15.80 -7.95 7.49
C GLN A 153 16.29 -8.53 6.15
N LYS A 154 15.64 -9.57 5.59
CA LYS A 154 16.05 -10.15 4.28
C LYS A 154 15.59 -9.30 3.10
N GLU A 155 14.43 -8.66 3.20
CA GLU A 155 14.00 -7.69 2.18
C GLU A 155 14.93 -6.49 2.16
N TRP A 156 15.36 -6.03 3.35
CA TRP A 156 16.33 -4.95 3.46
C TRP A 156 17.70 -5.33 2.92
N GLU A 157 18.17 -6.55 3.16
CA GLU A 157 19.42 -7.07 2.57
C GLU A 157 19.38 -7.00 1.04
N ARG A 158 18.27 -7.42 0.42
CA ARG A 158 18.09 -7.34 -1.05
C ARG A 158 18.04 -5.89 -1.55
N LEU A 159 17.35 -5.01 -0.84
CA LEU A 159 17.18 -3.60 -1.23
C LEU A 159 18.46 -2.78 -1.07
N SER A 160 19.18 -2.99 0.04
CA SER A 160 20.34 -2.18 0.43
C SER A 160 21.67 -2.78 -0.02
N GLY A 161 21.73 -4.10 -0.21
CA GLY A 161 22.97 -4.86 -0.40
C GLY A 161 23.75 -5.12 0.90
N LEU A 162 23.21 -4.76 2.06
CA LEU A 162 23.85 -4.96 3.37
C LEU A 162 23.44 -6.31 3.97
N ALA A 163 24.42 -7.15 4.28
CA ALA A 163 24.16 -8.45 4.89
C ALA A 163 23.45 -8.28 6.24
N ILE A 164 22.63 -9.24 6.68
CA ILE A 164 21.89 -9.15 7.96
C ILE A 164 22.81 -8.82 9.15
N SER A 165 24.04 -9.33 9.16
CA SER A 165 25.05 -9.05 10.19
C SER A 165 25.52 -7.59 10.25
N GLU A 166 25.23 -6.79 9.22
CA GLU A 166 25.66 -5.40 9.04
C GLU A 166 24.49 -4.40 9.24
N GLN A 167 23.29 -4.87 9.60
CA GLN A 167 22.07 -4.05 9.74
C GLN A 167 21.84 -3.50 11.16
N SER A 168 22.82 -3.63 12.06
CA SER A 168 22.74 -3.26 13.48
C SER A 168 23.21 -1.84 13.76
#